data_AF-A0A354S676-F1
#
_entry.id   AF-A0A354S676-F1
#
_cell.length_a   1.000
_cell.length_b   1.000
_cell.length_c   1.000
_cell.angle_alpha   90.00
_cell.angle_beta   90.00
_cell.angle_gamma   90.00
#
_symmetry.space_group_name_H-M   'P 1'
#
loop_
_entity.id
_entity.type
_entity.pdbx_description
1 polymer ?
#
loop_
_entity_poly.entity_id
_entity_poly.type
_entity_poly.pdbx_seq_one_letter_code
_entity_poly.pdbx_strand_id
1 'polypeptide(L)'
;MRDIEAQGPLNAMLLKVQIQDDQGEVLAENTIYFTAPKDLRLPAPKVECSVEENEDEFMVVLSTDNLAKNIHITSELKGNFSNNFFDLLPGESKMVSIPKSAGSDLNSFIASIAIQTLADSY
;
A
#
# COMPACT_ATOMS: atom_id res chain seq x y z
N MET A 1 -25.30 0.53 12.42
CA MET A 1 -24.81 -0.79 11.96
C MET A 1 -25.76 -1.37 10.91
N ARG A 2 -27.08 -1.46 11.19
CA ARG A 2 -28.09 -1.94 10.23
C ARG A 2 -28.05 -1.29 8.83
N ASP A 3 -27.78 0.02 8.74
CA ASP A 3 -27.75 0.71 7.44
C ASP A 3 -26.50 0.38 6.61
N ILE A 4 -25.37 0.07 7.26
CA ILE A 4 -24.13 -0.35 6.60
C ILE A 4 -24.24 -1.81 6.16
N GLU A 5 -24.82 -2.67 7.00
CA GLU A 5 -25.09 -4.08 6.67
C GLU A 5 -26.00 -4.23 5.44
N ALA A 6 -26.87 -3.25 5.18
CA ALA A 6 -27.69 -3.23 3.97
C ALA A 6 -26.89 -2.97 2.67
N GLN A 7 -25.68 -2.43 2.76
CA GLN A 7 -24.82 -2.14 1.59
C GLN A 7 -23.98 -3.34 1.15
N GLY A 8 -23.86 -4.38 1.99
CA GLY A 8 -23.07 -5.56 1.68
C GLY A 8 -22.55 -6.29 2.93
N PRO A 9 -21.86 -7.43 2.73
CA PRO A 9 -21.27 -8.17 3.84
C PRO A 9 -20.12 -7.35 4.45
N LEU A 10 -20.19 -7.11 5.77
CA LEU A 10 -19.25 -6.25 6.49
C LEU A 10 -17.78 -6.66 6.33
N ASN A 11 -17.50 -7.95 6.12
CA ASN A 11 -16.15 -8.45 5.93
C ASN A 11 -15.59 -8.27 4.51
N ALA A 12 -16.39 -7.78 3.56
CA ALA A 12 -15.96 -7.39 2.22
C ALA A 12 -16.12 -5.88 1.99
N MET A 13 -16.28 -5.12 3.08
CA MET A 13 -16.47 -3.68 3.06
C MET A 13 -15.47 -3.01 3.99
N LEU A 14 -15.14 -1.77 3.66
CA LEU A 14 -14.38 -0.86 4.50
C LEU A 14 -14.95 0.55 4.33
N LEU A 15 -14.60 1.43 5.26
CA LEU A 15 -14.89 2.86 5.16
C LEU A 15 -13.56 3.61 5.06
N LYS A 16 -13.33 4.27 3.93
CA LYS A 16 -12.28 5.27 3.81
C LYS A 16 -12.84 6.63 4.20
N VAL A 17 -12.22 7.28 5.17
CA VAL A 17 -12.57 8.62 5.64
C VAL A 17 -11.41 9.55 5.30
N GLN A 18 -11.72 10.68 4.69
CA GLN A 18 -10.74 11.73 4.38
C GLN A 18 -11.25 13.07 4.89
N ILE A 19 -10.32 13.87 5.42
CA ILE A 19 -10.52 15.29 5.73
C ILE A 19 -9.71 16.05 4.68
N GLN A 20 -10.36 16.94 3.94
CA GLN A 20 -9.74 17.74 2.89
C GLN A 20 -9.90 19.23 3.20
N ASP A 21 -8.98 20.05 2.71
CA ASP A 21 -9.17 21.50 2.70
C ASP A 21 -10.11 21.94 1.56
N ASP A 22 -10.29 23.24 1.37
CA ASP A 22 -11.15 23.80 0.33
C ASP A 22 -10.59 23.67 -1.09
N GLN A 23 -9.30 23.33 -1.22
CA GLN A 23 -8.59 23.09 -2.47
C GLN A 23 -8.60 21.61 -2.86
N GLY A 24 -9.03 20.73 -1.95
CA GLY A 24 -9.09 19.28 -2.14
C GLY A 24 -7.86 18.53 -1.65
N GLU A 25 -6.92 19.21 -0.99
CA GLU A 25 -5.74 18.56 -0.40
C GLU A 25 -6.17 17.72 0.81
N VAL A 26 -5.75 16.45 0.83
CA VAL A 26 -6.07 15.52 1.93
C VAL A 26 -5.20 15.84 3.15
N LEU A 27 -5.81 16.42 4.18
CA LEU A 27 -5.18 16.79 5.45
C LEU A 27 -5.05 15.61 6.42
N ALA A 28 -6.00 14.67 6.36
CA ALA A 28 -5.98 13.44 7.15
C ALA A 28 -6.80 12.35 6.46
N GLU A 29 -6.40 11.10 6.63
CA GLU A 29 -7.16 9.95 6.16
C GLU A 29 -7.12 8.79 7.14
N ASN A 30 -8.14 7.93 7.09
CA ASN A 30 -8.20 6.69 7.84
C ASN A 30 -9.03 5.65 7.09
N THR A 31 -8.68 4.37 7.26
CA THR A 31 -9.43 3.23 6.74
C THR A 31 -9.96 2.41 7.90
N ILE A 32 -11.28 2.29 7.97
CA ILE A 32 -11.98 1.57 9.04
C ILE A 32 -12.50 0.25 8.48
N TYR A 33 -12.13 -0.84 9.14
CA TYR A 33 -12.60 -2.18 8.86
C TYR A 33 -13.73 -2.57 9.83
N PHE A 34 -14.74 -3.28 9.33
CA PHE A 34 -15.91 -3.64 10.13
C PHE A 34 -15.80 -5.00 10.85
N THR A 35 -14.77 -5.78 10.53
CA THR A 35 -14.50 -7.09 11.15
C THR A 35 -13.02 -7.21 11.50
N ALA A 36 -12.67 -8.21 12.32
CA ALA A 36 -11.27 -8.48 12.63
C ALA A 36 -10.49 -8.90 11.35
N PRO A 37 -9.17 -8.66 11.27
CA PRO A 37 -8.38 -8.94 10.08
C PRO A 37 -8.51 -10.38 9.56
N LYS A 38 -8.56 -11.36 10.46
CA LYS A 38 -8.71 -12.79 10.12
C LYS A 38 -10.06 -13.16 9.49
N ASP A 39 -11.07 -12.32 9.68
CA ASP A 39 -12.43 -12.55 9.20
C ASP A 39 -12.70 -11.76 7.90
N LEU A 40 -11.77 -10.86 7.51
CA LEU A 40 -11.86 -10.09 6.27
C LEU A 40 -11.79 -11.03 5.06
N ARG A 41 -12.69 -10.82 4.10
CA ARG A 41 -12.59 -11.42 2.79
C ARG A 41 -11.65 -10.58 1.95
N LEU A 42 -10.40 -11.01 1.84
CA LEU A 42 -9.36 -10.36 1.04
C LEU A 42 -9.12 -11.15 -0.24
N PRO A 43 -9.69 -10.75 -1.40
CA PRO A 43 -9.27 -11.28 -2.69
C PRO A 43 -7.76 -11.06 -2.87
N ALA A 44 -7.07 -12.02 -3.48
CA ALA A 44 -5.64 -11.89 -3.76
C ALA A 44 -5.40 -10.63 -4.63
N PRO A 45 -4.67 -9.62 -4.14
CA PRO A 45 -4.43 -8.41 -4.89
C PRO A 45 -3.34 -8.65 -5.92
N LYS A 46 -3.56 -8.18 -7.16
CA LYS A 46 -2.45 -7.98 -8.08
C LYS A 46 -1.84 -6.62 -7.75
N VAL A 47 -0.64 -6.61 -7.19
CA VAL A 47 0.12 -5.38 -6.95
C VAL A 47 1.03 -5.14 -8.13
N GLU A 48 0.82 -4.04 -8.85
CA GLU A 48 1.73 -3.58 -9.89
C GLU A 48 2.78 -2.67 -9.27
N CYS A 49 4.03 -2.83 -9.72
CA CYS A 49 5.18 -2.13 -9.20
C CYS A 49 6.00 -1.58 -10.36
N SER A 50 6.36 -0.31 -10.25
CA SER A 50 7.36 0.33 -11.11
C SER A 50 8.35 1.07 -10.23
N VAL A 51 9.58 1.22 -10.72
CA VAL A 51 10.67 1.85 -9.97
C VAL A 51 11.29 2.94 -10.81
N GLU A 52 11.42 4.10 -10.20
CA GLU A 52 12.11 5.27 -10.72
C GLU A 52 13.27 5.62 -9.77
N GLU A 53 14.20 6.46 -10.21
CA GLU A 53 15.29 6.94 -9.36
C GLU A 53 15.60 8.41 -9.63
N ASN A 54 16.05 9.10 -8.59
CA ASN A 54 16.71 10.41 -8.70
C ASN A 54 18.16 10.27 -8.22
N GLU A 55 18.88 11.38 -8.00
CA GLU A 55 20.28 11.33 -7.55
C GLU A 55 20.45 10.65 -6.18
N ASP A 56 19.46 10.76 -5.29
CA ASP A 56 19.58 10.43 -3.87
C ASP A 56 18.79 9.19 -3.44
N GLU A 57 17.72 8.83 -4.14
CA GLU A 57 16.78 7.77 -3.72
C GLU A 57 16.23 6.95 -4.90
N PHE A 58 15.77 5.74 -4.58
CA PHE A 58 14.88 4.97 -5.42
C PHE A 58 13.43 5.20 -5.00
N MET A 59 12.54 5.33 -5.98
CA MET A 59 11.11 5.58 -5.79
C MET A 59 10.33 4.38 -6.34
N VAL A 60 9.62 3.68 -5.47
CA VAL A 60 8.77 2.54 -5.80
C VAL A 60 7.32 3.03 -5.89
N VAL A 61 6.74 2.94 -7.09
CA VAL A 61 5.36 3.32 -7.36
C VAL A 61 4.51 2.07 -7.44
N LEU A 62 3.53 1.97 -6.54
CA LEU A 62 2.63 0.83 -6.41
C LEU A 62 1.20 1.21 -6.81
N SER A 63 0.51 0.25 -7.41
CA SER A 63 -0.95 0.27 -7.65
C SER A 63 -1.52 -1.14 -7.50
N THR A 64 -2.84 -1.27 -7.40
CA THR A 64 -3.48 -2.57 -7.25
C THR A 64 -4.91 -2.62 -7.78
N ASP A 65 -5.40 -3.81 -8.10
CA ASP A 65 -6.77 -4.07 -8.56
C ASP A 65 -7.76 -4.41 -7.44
N ASN A 66 -7.26 -4.84 -6.27
CA ASN A 66 -8.03 -5.16 -5.06
C ASN A 66 -7.40 -4.48 -3.85
N LEU A 67 -8.05 -4.51 -2.68
CA LEU A 67 -7.39 -4.04 -1.45
C LEU A 67 -6.11 -4.85 -1.21
N ALA A 68 -4.96 -4.19 -1.31
CA ALA A 68 -3.68 -4.73 -0.87
C ALA A 68 -3.44 -4.30 0.58
N LYS A 69 -3.84 -5.17 1.51
CA LYS A 69 -3.78 -4.88 2.95
C LYS A 69 -2.38 -5.10 3.51
N ASN A 70 -1.89 -4.17 4.33
CA ASN A 70 -0.57 -4.21 4.98
C ASN A 70 0.57 -4.53 4.01
N ILE A 71 0.67 -3.79 2.89
CA ILE A 71 1.78 -3.88 1.95
C ILE A 71 3.10 -3.76 2.73
N HIS A 72 3.91 -4.81 2.62
CA HIS A 72 5.24 -4.91 3.16
C HIS A 72 6.24 -5.00 2.01
N ILE A 73 7.12 -4.00 1.94
CA ILE A 73 8.16 -3.89 0.91
C ILE A 73 9.50 -4.18 1.57
N THR A 74 10.27 -5.08 0.97
CA THR A 74 11.64 -5.38 1.36
C THR A 74 12.58 -5.23 0.19
N SER A 75 13.86 -5.02 0.48
CA SER A 75 14.94 -5.03 -0.50
C SER A 75 16.24 -5.41 0.18
N GLU A 76 17.29 -5.66 -0.61
CA GLU A 76 18.64 -5.91 -0.08
C GLU A 76 19.38 -4.61 0.31
N LEU A 77 18.80 -3.43 0.02
CA LEU A 77 19.38 -2.15 0.41
C LEU A 77 19.26 -1.93 1.92
N LYS A 78 20.31 -1.31 2.47
CA LYS A 78 20.29 -0.83 3.84
C LYS A 78 19.52 0.48 3.92
N GLY A 79 18.48 0.51 4.74
CA GLY A 79 17.69 1.71 4.96
C GLY A 79 16.24 1.35 5.25
N ASN A 80 15.41 2.38 5.45
CA ASN A 80 13.98 2.23 5.59
C ASN A 80 13.30 2.84 4.36
N PHE A 81 12.22 2.22 3.92
CA PHE A 81 11.27 2.89 3.03
C PHE A 81 10.59 4.05 3.77
N SER A 82 10.27 5.13 3.04
CA SER A 82 9.57 6.29 3.57
C SER A 82 8.18 5.95 4.12
N ASN A 83 7.58 4.87 3.60
CA ASN A 83 6.39 4.25 4.16
C ASN A 83 6.42 2.74 3.92
N ASN A 84 5.97 1.97 4.91
CA ASN A 84 5.86 0.52 4.84
C ASN A 84 4.70 0.07 5.74
N PHE A 85 4.16 -1.13 5.53
CA PHE A 85 2.99 -1.65 6.25
C PHE A 85 1.72 -0.79 6.09
N PHE A 86 1.45 -0.32 4.88
CA PHE A 86 0.25 0.48 4.58
C PHE A 86 -0.77 -0.30 3.76
N ASP A 87 -2.01 0.15 3.78
CA ASP A 87 -3.07 -0.37 2.92
C ASP A 87 -3.09 0.43 1.60
N LEU A 88 -3.32 -0.25 0.47
CA LEU A 88 -3.52 0.38 -0.84
C LEU A 88 -4.87 -0.08 -1.42
N LEU A 89 -5.72 0.88 -1.77
CA LEU A 89 -7.03 0.60 -2.36
C LEU A 89 -6.98 0.57 -3.89
N PRO A 90 -7.94 -0.12 -4.54
CA PRO A 90 -8.10 -0.06 -5.98
C PRO A 90 -8.28 1.37 -6.48
N GLY A 91 -7.60 1.72 -7.57
CA GLY A 91 -7.65 3.06 -8.16
C GLY A 91 -6.74 4.08 -7.46
N GLU A 92 -6.06 3.70 -6.37
CA GLU A 92 -5.02 4.51 -5.75
C GLU A 92 -3.64 4.12 -6.26
N SER A 93 -2.74 5.10 -6.29
CA SER A 93 -1.31 4.87 -6.50
C SER A 93 -0.54 5.50 -5.36
N LYS A 94 0.51 4.81 -4.92
CA LYS A 94 1.37 5.28 -3.84
C LYS A 94 2.83 5.13 -4.21
N MET A 95 3.56 6.23 -4.08
CA MET A 95 5.00 6.27 -4.19
C MET A 95 5.62 6.16 -2.80
N VAL A 96 6.60 5.29 -2.65
CA VAL A 96 7.45 5.19 -1.45
C VAL A 96 8.90 5.23 -1.88
N SER A 97 9.76 5.85 -1.09
CA SER A 97 11.16 6.02 -1.44
C SER A 97 12.08 5.33 -0.46
N ILE A 98 13.27 4.97 -0.91
CA ILE A 98 14.36 4.47 -0.07
C ILE A 98 15.67 5.15 -0.49
N PRO A 99 16.48 5.68 0.44
CA PRO A 99 17.75 6.31 0.10
C PRO A 99 18.71 5.35 -0.60
N LYS A 100 19.43 5.86 -1.60
CA LYS A 100 20.53 5.14 -2.23
C LYS A 100 21.67 4.95 -1.25
N SER A 101 22.40 3.86 -1.43
CA SER A 101 23.65 3.61 -0.71
C SER A 101 24.82 3.63 -1.70
N ALA A 102 26.04 3.83 -1.21
CA ALA A 102 27.21 3.92 -2.09
C ALA A 102 27.32 2.65 -2.97
N GLY A 103 27.27 2.82 -4.29
CA GLY A 103 27.35 1.74 -5.26
C GLY A 103 26.02 1.01 -5.55
N SER A 104 24.88 1.47 -5.04
CA SER A 104 23.58 0.93 -5.43
C SER A 104 23.19 1.38 -6.83
N ASP A 105 22.84 0.44 -7.71
CA ASP A 105 22.29 0.69 -9.03
C ASP A 105 20.82 0.25 -9.13
N LEU A 106 20.10 0.85 -10.08
CA LEU A 106 18.67 0.62 -10.28
C LEU A 106 18.31 -0.84 -10.59
N ASN A 107 19.10 -1.53 -11.42
CA ASN A 107 18.76 -2.89 -11.84
C ASN A 107 18.93 -3.87 -10.68
N SER A 108 20.01 -3.74 -9.91
CA SER A 108 20.20 -4.53 -8.69
C SER A 108 19.11 -4.25 -7.65
N PHE A 109 18.70 -2.99 -7.51
CA PHE A 109 17.59 -2.65 -6.62
C PHE A 109 16.28 -3.30 -7.08
N ILE A 110 15.88 -3.13 -8.34
CA ILE A 110 14.66 -3.74 -8.91
C ILE A 110 14.66 -5.26 -8.70
N ALA A 111 15.79 -5.93 -8.96
CA ALA A 111 15.92 -7.37 -8.78
C ALA A 111 15.80 -7.84 -7.32
N SER A 112 16.04 -6.94 -6.36
CA SER A 112 16.00 -7.22 -4.92
C SER A 112 14.66 -6.93 -4.25
N ILE A 113 13.77 -6.17 -4.89
CA ILE A 113 12.50 -5.77 -4.29
C ILE A 113 11.57 -6.97 -4.18
N ALA A 114 11.02 -7.17 -2.99
CA ALA A 114 9.90 -8.06 -2.76
C ALA A 114 8.74 -7.28 -2.12
N ILE A 115 7.53 -7.61 -2.55
CA ILE A 115 6.29 -7.02 -2.06
C ILE A 115 5.40 -8.14 -1.57
N GLN A 116 4.91 -7.99 -0.35
CA GLN A 116 3.99 -8.93 0.28
C GLN A 116 2.80 -8.16 0.85
N THR A 117 1.66 -8.82 0.93
CA THR A 117 0.44 -8.32 1.54
C THR A 117 -0.03 -9.27 2.64
N LEU A 118 -1.02 -8.85 3.42
CA LEU A 118 -1.64 -9.74 4.40
C LEU A 118 -2.18 -11.03 3.77
N ALA A 119 -2.65 -10.96 2.52
CA ALA A 119 -3.19 -12.12 1.79
C ALA A 119 -2.13 -13.18 1.50
N ASP A 120 -0.85 -12.84 1.50
CA ASP A 120 0.26 -13.78 1.26
C ASP A 120 0.71 -14.51 2.55
N SER A 121 0.09 -14.22 3.69
CA SER A 121 0.50 -14.77 5.00
C SER A 121 -0.21 -16.05 5.42
N TYR A 122 -1.17 -16.55 4.63
CA TYR A 122 -1.99 -17.73 4.95
C TYR A 122 -2.36 -18.57 3.72
#